data_AF-A0AA88PV65-F1
#
_entry.id   AF-A0AA88PV65-F1
#
_cell.length_a   1.000
_cell.length_b   1.000
_cell.length_c   1.000
_cell.angle_alpha   90.00
_cell.angle_beta   90.00
_cell.angle_gamma   90.00
#
_symmetry.space_group_name_H-M   'P 1'
#
loop_
_entity.id
_entity.type
_entity.pdbx_description
1 polymer ?
#
loop_
_entity_poly.entity_id
_entity_poly.type
_entity_poly.pdbx_seq_one_letter_code
_entity_poly.pdbx_strand_id
1 'polypeptide(L)'
;MGNCTGKQKKLYPGSKTYIMYHGTTMKNALKIYDKGFRQSSGGMLGCGVYVSRSKEKASHYPVYDKGEPLAILKVEVQVGKVKRIDYQGHPLQKTWNLHGYDTAWVPPNCGMVHSGLEEDCVYDPSRIKANQCLNPPHGGGGLALIKALQLVTQAIPLCCRPLHRHRTCNSPGLRHEGNEKGCVRPATTDG
;
A
#
# COMPACT_ATOMS: atom_id res chain seq x y z
N MET A 1 13.51 -38.18 -4.47
CA MET A 1 13.91 -37.01 -3.67
C MET A 1 14.16 -35.86 -4.63
N GLY A 2 13.20 -34.94 -4.79
CA GLY A 2 13.35 -33.75 -5.63
C GLY A 2 12.95 -32.55 -4.80
N ASN A 3 13.94 -31.77 -4.35
CA ASN A 3 13.75 -30.68 -3.40
C ASN A 3 13.36 -29.40 -4.17
N CYS A 4 12.15 -28.89 -3.94
CA CYS A 4 11.68 -27.62 -4.48
C CYS A 4 12.36 -26.46 -3.72
N THR A 5 13.38 -25.86 -4.32
CA THR A 5 14.04 -24.68 -3.75
C THR A 5 13.15 -23.44 -3.95
N GLY A 6 12.40 -23.09 -2.90
CA GLY A 6 11.82 -21.76 -2.77
C GLY A 6 12.93 -20.71 -2.82
N LYS A 7 12.94 -19.89 -3.87
CA LYS A 7 13.85 -18.74 -3.97
C LYS A 7 13.58 -17.82 -2.79
N GLN A 8 14.50 -17.80 -1.82
CA GLN A 8 14.49 -16.82 -0.74
C GLN A 8 14.48 -15.43 -1.36
N LYS A 9 13.46 -14.61 -1.03
CA LYS A 9 13.45 -13.19 -1.38
C LYS A 9 14.69 -12.57 -0.75
N LYS A 10 15.62 -12.11 -1.59
CA LYS A 10 16.82 -11.39 -1.19
C LYS A 10 16.40 -10.08 -0.54
N LEU A 11 16.26 -10.06 0.79
CA LEU A 11 15.99 -8.84 1.55
C LEU A 11 17.26 -8.00 1.49
N TYR A 12 17.23 -6.88 0.78
CA TYR A 12 18.39 -5.99 0.73
C TYR A 12 18.61 -5.37 2.11
N PRO A 13 19.85 -5.37 2.64
CA PRO A 13 20.19 -4.71 3.90
C PRO A 13 20.15 -3.19 3.67
N GLY A 14 19.00 -2.59 3.96
CA GLY A 14 18.78 -1.16 3.70
C GLY A 14 17.34 -0.65 3.88
N SER A 15 16.38 -1.50 4.26
CA SER A 15 15.00 -1.08 4.51
C SER A 15 14.90 -0.24 5.79
N LYS A 16 15.18 1.06 5.67
CA LYS A 16 14.88 2.02 6.74
C LYS A 16 13.36 2.16 6.83
N THR A 17 12.83 1.95 8.03
CA THR A 17 11.42 2.18 8.35
C THR A 17 11.32 3.36 9.29
N TYR A 18 10.42 4.30 9.00
CA TYR A 18 10.14 5.45 9.86
C TYR A 18 8.70 5.45 10.32
N ILE A 19 8.47 5.99 11.51
CA ILE A 19 7.14 6.40 11.96
C ILE A 19 6.86 7.78 11.40
N MET A 20 5.76 7.89 10.67
CA MET A 20 5.29 9.13 10.05
C MET A 20 3.78 9.30 10.27
N TYR A 21 3.23 10.41 9.77
CA TYR A 21 1.86 10.81 9.94
C TYR A 21 1.23 11.23 8.62
N HIS A 22 -0.03 10.84 8.43
CA HIS A 22 -0.87 11.24 7.30
C HIS A 22 -2.16 11.87 7.80
N GLY A 23 -2.37 13.15 7.49
CA GLY A 23 -3.63 13.85 7.74
C GLY A 23 -4.66 13.54 6.67
N THR A 24 -5.87 13.20 7.07
CA THR A 24 -6.98 12.91 6.16
C THR A 24 -8.33 13.10 6.86
N THR A 25 -9.44 12.93 6.15
CA THR A 25 -10.77 12.90 6.79
C THR A 25 -11.02 11.53 7.41
N MET A 26 -11.84 11.45 8.47
CA MET A 26 -12.17 10.19 9.15
C MET A 26 -12.77 9.16 8.18
N LYS A 27 -13.59 9.61 7.23
CA LYS A 27 -14.14 8.78 6.17
C LYS A 27 -13.05 8.14 5.30
N ASN A 28 -12.00 8.89 4.98
CA ASN A 28 -10.86 8.37 4.22
C ASN A 28 -9.96 7.49 5.08
N ALA A 29 -9.76 7.82 6.36
CA ALA A 29 -9.05 6.96 7.30
C ALA A 29 -9.66 5.55 7.38
N LEU A 30 -10.99 5.46 7.49
CA LEU A 30 -11.70 4.17 7.48
C LEU A 30 -11.49 3.40 6.18
N LYS A 31 -11.55 4.10 5.02
CA LYS A 31 -11.26 3.46 3.72
C LYS A 31 -9.81 2.97 3.62
N ILE A 32 -8.86 3.71 4.19
CA ILE A 32 -7.45 3.31 4.21
C ILE A 32 -7.25 2.05 5.05
N TYR A 33 -7.96 1.91 6.17
CA TYR A 33 -7.93 0.66 6.95
C TYR A 33 -8.52 -0.52 6.21
N ASP A 34 -9.61 -0.32 5.47
CA ASP A 34 -10.30 -1.37 4.73
C ASP A 34 -9.55 -1.78 3.45
N LYS A 35 -9.05 -0.81 2.69
CA LYS A 35 -8.55 -1.02 1.31
C LYS A 35 -7.07 -0.71 1.12
N GLY A 36 -6.40 -0.22 2.17
CA GLY A 36 -5.04 0.32 2.07
C GLY A 36 -4.98 1.72 1.49
N PHE A 37 -3.76 2.26 1.45
CA PHE A 37 -3.49 3.54 0.81
C PHE A 37 -3.63 3.49 -0.71
N ARG A 38 -3.97 4.64 -1.30
CA ARG A 38 -3.99 4.85 -2.74
C ARG A 38 -3.16 6.09 -3.07
N GLN A 39 -2.45 6.04 -4.18
CA GLN A 39 -1.70 7.20 -4.66
C GLN A 39 -2.66 8.35 -4.99
N SER A 40 -2.22 9.57 -4.72
CA SER A 40 -2.79 10.76 -5.35
C SER A 40 -2.52 10.73 -6.85
N SER A 41 -3.33 11.44 -7.63
CA SER A 41 -3.10 11.64 -9.07
C SER A 41 -1.92 12.58 -9.37
N GLY A 42 -1.43 13.32 -8.38
CA GLY A 42 -0.35 14.28 -8.52
C GLY A 42 -0.03 15.01 -7.21
N GLY A 43 0.65 16.16 -7.32
CA GLY A 43 1.08 16.97 -6.19
C GLY A 43 2.42 17.63 -6.47
N MET A 44 2.97 18.29 -5.45
CA MET A 44 4.27 18.98 -5.54
C MET A 44 5.39 18.03 -5.98
N LEU A 45 5.34 16.77 -5.55
CA LEU A 45 6.32 15.73 -5.85
C LEU A 45 5.79 14.68 -6.86
N GLY A 46 4.72 14.98 -7.58
CA GLY A 46 4.06 14.00 -8.46
C GLY A 46 3.11 13.06 -7.71
N CYS A 47 2.78 11.92 -8.32
CA CYS A 47 1.86 10.94 -7.74
C CYS A 47 2.53 10.12 -6.63
N GLY A 48 1.76 9.84 -5.58
CA GLY A 48 2.22 9.05 -4.44
C GLY A 48 1.36 9.26 -3.21
N VAL A 49 1.82 8.73 -2.09
CA VAL A 49 1.20 8.96 -0.77
C VAL A 49 2.09 9.91 0.01
N TYR A 50 1.50 11.02 0.43
CA TYR A 50 2.19 12.09 1.15
C TYR A 50 2.12 11.86 2.66
N VAL A 51 3.28 11.88 3.30
CA VAL A 51 3.46 11.65 4.74
C VAL A 51 4.49 12.62 5.32
N SER A 52 4.42 12.84 6.62
CA SER A 52 5.28 13.76 7.36
C SER A 52 5.74 13.16 8.67
N ARG A 53 6.95 13.45 9.11
CA ARG A 53 7.49 13.14 10.44
C ARG A 53 6.90 14.02 11.53
N SER A 54 6.40 15.22 11.18
CA SER A 54 5.64 16.07 12.12
C SER A 54 4.16 15.70 12.12
N LYS A 55 3.65 15.35 13.29
CA LYS A 55 2.22 15.10 13.55
C LYS A 55 1.43 16.40 13.41
N GLU A 56 1.99 17.50 13.89
CA GLU A 56 1.41 18.84 13.85
C GLU A 56 1.18 19.26 12.40
N LYS A 57 2.18 19.09 11.53
CA LYS A 57 2.03 19.30 10.08
C LYS A 57 0.88 18.47 9.50
N ALA A 58 0.85 17.17 9.82
CA ALA A 58 -0.17 16.27 9.31
C ALA A 58 -1.58 16.66 9.80
N SER A 59 -1.69 17.23 11.00
CA SER A 59 -2.98 17.62 11.59
C SER A 59 -3.72 18.73 10.82
N HIS A 60 -3.00 19.51 10.00
CA HIS A 60 -3.58 20.58 9.19
C HIS A 60 -4.22 20.11 7.87
N TYR A 61 -4.22 18.80 7.59
CA TYR A 61 -4.72 18.25 6.33
C TYR A 61 -5.94 17.33 6.49
N PRO A 62 -6.89 17.39 5.54
CA PRO A 62 -6.98 18.36 4.45
C PRO A 62 -7.30 19.79 4.92
N VAL A 63 -6.76 20.80 4.22
CA VAL A 63 -7.00 22.23 4.50
C VAL A 63 -8.47 22.62 4.32
N TYR A 64 -9.19 21.89 3.46
CA TYR A 64 -10.62 22.05 3.23
C TYR A 64 -11.29 20.69 3.37
N ASP A 65 -11.97 20.48 4.50
CA ASP A 65 -12.65 19.24 4.84
C ASP A 65 -14.18 19.33 4.68
N LYS A 66 -14.71 20.51 4.32
CA LYS A 66 -16.16 20.80 4.26
C LYS A 66 -16.88 20.45 5.58
N GLY A 67 -16.18 20.51 6.70
CA GLY A 67 -16.70 20.10 8.02
C GLY A 67 -16.67 18.59 8.27
N GLU A 68 -16.04 17.77 7.41
CA GLU A 68 -15.78 16.37 7.71
C GLU A 68 -14.79 16.23 8.89
N PRO A 69 -15.05 15.38 9.89
CA PRO A 69 -14.10 15.17 10.98
C PRO A 69 -12.71 14.76 10.47
N LEU A 70 -11.67 15.44 10.96
CA LEU A 70 -10.28 15.14 10.62
C LEU A 70 -9.75 13.93 11.40
N ALA A 71 -8.79 13.25 10.80
CA ALA A 71 -8.09 12.09 11.35
C ALA A 71 -6.60 12.16 11.03
N ILE A 72 -5.77 11.72 11.96
CA ILE A 72 -4.32 11.58 11.72
C ILE A 72 -3.97 10.10 11.81
N LEU A 73 -3.47 9.53 10.72
CA LEU A 73 -2.97 8.17 10.71
C LEU A 73 -1.48 8.17 11.10
N LYS A 74 -1.12 7.43 12.15
CA LYS A 74 0.27 7.07 12.45
C LYS A 74 0.63 5.84 11.63
N VAL A 75 1.67 5.97 10.82
CA VAL A 75 2.07 4.96 9.82
C VAL A 75 3.52 4.54 9.99
N GLU A 76 3.81 3.28 9.66
CA GLU A 76 5.17 2.78 9.41
C GLU A 76 5.45 2.82 7.91
N VAL A 77 6.55 3.47 7.52
CA VAL A 77 6.90 3.71 6.12
C VAL A 77 8.26 3.11 5.79
N GLN A 78 8.29 2.16 4.86
CA GLN A 78 9.52 1.59 4.31
C GLN A 78 10.03 2.46 3.14
N VAL A 79 10.91 3.41 3.44
CA VAL A 79 11.26 4.50 2.49
C VAL A 79 12.13 4.06 1.30
N GLY A 80 12.79 2.90 1.38
CA GLY A 80 13.61 2.39 0.29
C GLY A 80 14.67 3.38 -0.20
N LYS A 81 14.81 3.49 -1.53
CA LYS A 81 15.72 4.45 -2.17
C LYS A 81 15.11 5.85 -2.22
N VAL A 82 15.66 6.77 -1.44
CA VAL A 82 15.12 8.13 -1.29
C VAL A 82 15.80 9.11 -2.26
N LYS A 83 15.01 9.94 -2.95
CA LYS A 83 15.48 11.10 -3.71
C LYS A 83 15.21 12.39 -2.93
N ARG A 84 16.27 13.12 -2.59
CA ARG A 84 16.14 14.49 -2.07
C ARG A 84 15.68 15.45 -3.17
N ILE A 85 14.66 16.24 -2.88
CA ILE A 85 14.12 17.32 -3.73
C ILE A 85 14.13 18.60 -2.89
N ASP A 86 15.11 19.47 -3.10
CA ASP A 86 15.45 20.59 -2.21
C ASP A 86 15.30 21.98 -2.86
N TYR A 87 14.73 22.08 -4.06
CA TYR A 87 14.38 23.34 -4.72
C TYR A 87 13.26 23.16 -5.75
N GLN A 88 12.49 24.22 -5.97
CA GLN A 88 11.40 24.23 -6.95
C GLN A 88 11.94 24.13 -8.37
N GLY A 89 11.31 23.31 -9.21
CA GLY A 89 11.77 23.04 -10.57
C GLY A 89 12.89 22.00 -10.65
N HIS A 90 13.15 21.25 -9.57
CA HIS A 90 14.13 20.16 -9.61
C HIS A 90 13.81 19.18 -10.77
N PRO A 91 14.79 18.76 -11.60
CA PRO A 91 14.53 17.94 -12.80
C PRO A 91 13.74 16.65 -12.53
N LEU A 92 13.97 16.05 -11.35
CA LEU A 92 13.25 14.86 -10.88
C LEU A 92 12.06 15.13 -9.95
N GLN A 93 11.63 16.38 -9.77
CA GLN A 93 10.60 16.76 -8.78
C GLN A 93 9.33 15.90 -8.89
N LYS A 94 8.89 15.59 -10.10
CA LYS A 94 7.68 14.76 -10.35
C LYS A 94 7.96 13.39 -10.97
N THR A 95 9.20 13.10 -11.33
CA THR A 95 9.59 11.93 -12.14
C THR A 95 10.63 11.03 -11.45
N TRP A 96 10.94 11.28 -10.18
CA TRP A 96 11.88 10.50 -9.38
C TRP A 96 11.54 9.00 -9.36
N ASN A 97 10.25 8.61 -9.34
CA ASN A 97 9.85 7.20 -9.35
C ASN A 97 10.27 6.48 -10.65
N LEU A 98 10.21 7.16 -11.80
CA LEU A 98 10.64 6.63 -13.10
C LEU A 98 12.16 6.39 -13.15
N HIS A 99 12.90 7.00 -12.21
CA HIS A 99 14.34 6.84 -12.05
C HIS A 99 14.71 5.82 -10.96
N GLY A 100 13.75 4.99 -10.55
CA GLY A 100 13.96 3.88 -9.62
C GLY A 100 14.10 4.31 -8.16
N TYR A 101 13.57 5.48 -7.79
CA TYR A 101 13.45 5.89 -6.39
C TYR A 101 12.08 5.49 -5.83
N ASP A 102 12.07 5.08 -4.56
CA ASP A 102 10.87 4.62 -3.87
C ASP A 102 10.12 5.75 -3.16
N THR A 103 10.88 6.77 -2.72
CA THR A 103 10.38 7.95 -2.02
C THR A 103 11.09 9.21 -2.51
N ALA A 104 10.35 10.29 -2.74
CA ALA A 104 10.91 11.64 -2.78
C ALA A 104 10.78 12.30 -1.42
N TRP A 105 11.82 13.03 -1.00
CA TRP A 105 11.88 13.70 0.28
C TRP A 105 12.27 15.17 0.12
N VAL A 106 11.47 16.04 0.72
CA VAL A 106 11.71 17.49 0.87
C VAL A 106 12.32 17.74 2.25
N PRO A 107 13.56 18.23 2.34
CA PRO A 107 14.16 18.60 3.61
C PRO A 107 13.46 19.80 4.26
N PRO A 108 13.55 19.94 5.60
CA PRO A 108 13.08 21.15 6.26
C PRO A 108 13.89 22.37 5.77
N ASN A 109 13.23 23.53 5.72
CA ASN A 109 13.82 24.85 5.43
C ASN A 109 14.57 24.97 4.10
N CYS A 110 14.24 24.16 3.09
CA CYS A 110 14.86 24.24 1.75
C CYS A 110 14.11 25.16 0.76
N GLY A 111 13.04 25.84 1.19
CA GLY A 111 12.26 26.74 0.32
C GLY A 111 11.26 26.03 -0.61
N MET A 112 11.14 24.70 -0.53
CA MET A 112 10.14 23.93 -1.30
C MET A 112 8.69 24.21 -0.88
N VAL A 113 8.43 24.36 0.42
CA VAL A 113 7.09 24.63 0.97
C VAL A 113 7.14 25.86 1.87
N HIS A 114 6.06 26.66 1.85
CA HIS A 114 6.00 27.92 2.62
C HIS A 114 6.17 27.70 4.12
N SER A 115 5.70 26.58 4.65
CA SER A 115 5.85 26.24 6.07
C SER A 115 7.27 25.87 6.48
N GLY A 116 8.19 25.65 5.54
CA GLY A 116 9.53 25.13 5.81
C GLY A 116 9.56 23.69 6.36
N LEU A 117 8.41 23.02 6.48
CA LEU A 117 8.34 21.68 7.06
C LEU A 117 8.56 20.60 6.02
N GLU A 118 9.33 19.59 6.40
CA GLU A 118 9.70 18.44 5.56
C GLU A 118 8.50 17.62 5.07
N GLU A 119 8.66 16.90 3.97
CA GLU A 119 7.60 16.08 3.37
C GLU A 119 8.17 14.89 2.60
N ASP A 120 7.54 13.74 2.75
CA ASP A 120 7.85 12.54 1.99
C ASP A 120 6.68 12.21 1.05
N CYS A 121 6.99 11.82 -0.18
CA CYS A 121 6.05 11.26 -1.14
C CYS A 121 6.52 9.86 -1.52
N VAL A 122 5.77 8.85 -1.07
CA VAL A 122 6.09 7.42 -1.29
C VAL A 122 5.33 6.93 -2.51
N TYR A 123 6.03 6.26 -3.43
CA TYR A 123 5.41 5.87 -4.70
C TYR A 123 4.45 4.71 -4.50
N ASP A 124 4.94 3.58 -3.99
CA ASP A 124 4.14 2.36 -3.79
C ASP A 124 3.43 2.38 -2.42
N PRO A 125 2.08 2.43 -2.37
CA PRO A 125 1.32 2.42 -1.13
C PRO A 125 1.57 1.17 -0.26
N SER A 126 2.00 0.05 -0.85
CA SER A 126 2.28 -1.20 -0.11
C SER A 126 3.44 -1.06 0.90
N ARG A 127 4.24 0.00 0.75
CA ARG A 127 5.35 0.37 1.66
C ARG A 127 4.88 1.06 2.94
N ILE A 128 3.58 1.35 3.06
CA ILE A 128 2.99 2.12 4.15
C ILE A 128 1.99 1.25 4.91
N LYS A 129 2.21 1.12 6.22
CA LYS A 129 1.29 0.42 7.11
C LYS A 129 0.66 1.39 8.09
N ALA A 130 -0.67 1.51 8.05
CA ALA A 130 -1.43 2.26 9.03
C ALA A 130 -1.59 1.44 10.32
N ASN A 131 -1.06 1.98 11.42
CA ASN A 131 -1.07 1.29 12.71
C ASN A 131 -2.10 1.87 13.68
N GLN A 132 -2.33 3.18 13.63
CA GLN A 132 -3.19 3.87 14.60
C GLN A 132 -3.84 5.11 13.99
N CYS A 133 -5.09 5.37 14.36
CA CYS A 133 -5.79 6.62 14.07
C CYS A 133 -5.82 7.48 15.33
N LEU A 134 -5.29 8.70 15.22
CA LEU A 134 -5.27 9.71 16.28
C LEU A 134 -6.36 10.74 15.94
N ASN A 135 -7.14 11.14 16.94
CA ASN A 135 -8.34 12.02 16.86
C ASN A 135 -9.63 11.35 16.33
N PRO A 136 -10.18 10.31 16.98
CA PRO A 136 -11.62 10.08 16.85
C PRO A 136 -12.36 11.30 17.43
N PRO A 137 -13.35 11.88 16.72
CA PRO A 137 -14.18 12.93 17.31
C PRO A 137 -14.87 12.38 18.57
N HIS A 138 -15.06 13.27 19.54
CA HIS A 138 -15.71 13.01 20.83
C HIS A 138 -16.86 12.00 20.76
N GLY A 139 -16.80 10.97 21.61
CA GLY A 139 -17.86 9.98 21.82
C GLY A 139 -17.36 8.54 21.68
N GLY A 140 -17.32 7.80 22.79
CA GLY A 140 -16.77 6.45 22.88
C GLY A 140 -17.34 5.49 21.84
N GLY A 141 -16.48 4.98 20.95
CA GLY A 141 -16.85 3.94 19.98
C GLY A 141 -15.78 3.68 18.90
N GLY A 142 -15.02 4.72 18.50
CA GLY A 142 -14.05 4.61 17.40
C GLY A 142 -12.84 3.70 17.67
N LEU A 143 -12.38 3.62 18.94
CA LEU A 143 -11.26 2.75 19.30
C LEU A 143 -11.64 1.26 19.21
N ALA A 144 -12.92 0.93 19.39
CA ALA A 144 -13.42 -0.44 19.29
C ALA A 144 -13.50 -0.93 17.83
N LEU A 145 -13.92 -0.06 16.89
CA LEU A 145 -14.02 -0.43 15.47
C LEU A 145 -12.66 -0.68 14.82
N ILE A 146 -11.65 0.14 15.13
CA ILE A 146 -10.30 -0.03 14.55
C ILE A 146 -9.60 -1.26 15.16
N LYS A 147 -9.77 -1.51 16.47
CA LYS A 147 -9.28 -2.75 17.10
C LYS A 147 -10.00 -3.99 16.58
N ALA A 148 -11.31 -3.93 16.33
CA ALA A 148 -12.08 -5.05 15.81
C ALA A 148 -11.62 -5.46 14.40
N LEU A 149 -11.29 -4.50 13.53
CA LEU A 149 -10.72 -4.76 12.19
C LEU A 149 -9.32 -5.41 12.23
N GLN A 150 -8.49 -5.06 13.22
CA GLN A 150 -7.19 -5.71 13.44
C GLN A 150 -7.29 -7.11 14.08
N LEU A 151 -8.38 -7.40 14.82
CA LEU A 151 -8.60 -8.69 15.46
C LEU A 151 -9.18 -9.75 14.49
N VAL A 152 -10.01 -9.36 13.51
CA VAL A 152 -10.51 -10.32 12.50
C VAL A 152 -9.44 -10.83 11.54
N THR A 153 -8.28 -10.16 11.44
CA THR A 153 -7.13 -10.66 10.64
C THR A 153 -6.24 -11.66 11.39
N GLN A 154 -6.37 -11.81 12.71
CA GLN A 154 -5.54 -12.73 13.51
C GLN A 154 -6.25 -14.06 13.87
N ALA A 155 -7.51 -14.24 13.46
CA ALA A 155 -8.26 -15.46 13.74
C ALA A 155 -8.55 -16.26 12.45
N ILE A 156 -7.51 -16.80 11.82
CA ILE A 156 -7.64 -17.99 10.96
C ILE A 156 -6.76 -19.08 11.57
N PRO A 157 -7.33 -20.02 12.35
CA PRO A 157 -6.63 -21.25 12.63
C PRO A 157 -6.61 -22.09 11.34
N LEU A 158 -5.43 -22.32 10.79
CA LEU A 158 -5.17 -23.29 9.72
C LEU A 158 -5.47 -24.71 10.24
N CYS A 159 -6.74 -25.07 10.34
CA CYS A 159 -7.17 -26.46 10.52
C CYS A 159 -7.69 -26.99 9.18
N CYS A 160 -6.76 -27.33 8.29
CA CYS A 160 -6.98 -28.28 7.20
C CYS A 160 -5.70 -29.08 7.01
N ARG A 161 -5.50 -30.12 7.83
CA ARG A 161 -4.66 -31.27 7.47
C ARG A 161 -5.54 -32.20 6.62
N PRO A 162 -5.17 -32.53 5.39
CA PRO A 162 -5.80 -33.66 4.70
C PRO A 162 -5.29 -34.96 5.34
N LEU A 163 -6.20 -35.78 5.85
CA LEU A 163 -5.92 -37.19 6.11
C LEU A 163 -5.55 -37.85 4.77
N HIS A 164 -4.31 -38.33 4.66
CA HIS A 164 -3.93 -39.27 3.62
C HIS A 164 -4.62 -40.61 3.88
N ARG A 165 -5.48 -41.05 2.95
CA ARG A 165 -5.96 -42.43 2.89
C ARG A 165 -5.59 -43.03 1.54
N HIS A 166 -4.84 -44.13 1.60
CA HIS A 166 -4.48 -45.03 0.51
C HIS A 166 -5.68 -45.41 -0.37
N ARG A 167 -5.44 -45.52 -1.69
CA ARG A 167 -5.61 -46.78 -2.43
C ARG A 167 -4.98 -46.74 -3.82
N THR A 168 -4.20 -47.77 -4.09
CA THR A 168 -3.66 -48.23 -5.38
C THR A 168 -4.77 -48.74 -6.30
N CYS A 169 -4.67 -48.51 -7.61
CA CYS A 169 -5.23 -49.40 -8.65
C CYS A 169 -4.38 -49.28 -9.93
N ASN A 170 -3.97 -50.43 -10.45
CA ASN A 170 -3.21 -50.67 -11.68
C ASN A 170 -4.01 -50.30 -12.96
N SER A 171 -3.28 -49.86 -14.00
CA SER A 171 -3.65 -49.86 -15.43
C SER A 171 -3.88 -51.31 -15.97
N PRO A 172 -4.40 -51.60 -17.20
CA PRO A 172 -4.02 -50.95 -18.47
C PRO A 172 -5.09 -50.82 -19.59
N GLY A 173 -4.83 -49.87 -20.51
CA GLY A 173 -4.93 -50.03 -21.97
C GLY A 173 -6.30 -50.04 -22.65
N LEU A 174 -6.51 -49.11 -23.60
CA LEU A 174 -6.92 -49.37 -24.99
C LEU A 174 -6.91 -48.07 -25.81
N ARG A 175 -6.39 -48.16 -27.05
CA ARG A 175 -6.37 -47.11 -28.08
C ARG A 175 -7.77 -46.92 -28.67
N HIS A 176 -8.08 -45.73 -29.17
CA HIS A 176 -8.52 -45.54 -30.56
C HIS A 176 -8.61 -44.05 -30.93
N GLU A 177 -8.36 -43.80 -32.20
CA GLU A 177 -8.32 -42.54 -32.93
C GLU A 177 -9.68 -41.83 -33.02
N GLY A 178 -9.65 -40.52 -33.29
CA GLY A 178 -10.85 -39.72 -33.57
C GLY A 178 -10.54 -38.26 -33.85
N ASN A 179 -10.23 -37.98 -35.11
CA ASN A 179 -10.15 -36.68 -35.76
C ASN A 179 -11.53 -36.03 -35.86
N GLU A 180 -11.73 -34.78 -35.43
CA GLU A 180 -12.77 -33.90 -35.99
C GLU A 180 -12.57 -32.40 -35.69
N LYS A 181 -12.13 -31.69 -36.73
CA LYS A 181 -12.61 -30.41 -37.27
C LYS A 181 -13.36 -29.42 -36.35
N GLY A 182 -12.71 -28.26 -36.13
CA GLY A 182 -13.15 -26.94 -36.60
C GLY A 182 -14.43 -26.30 -36.04
N CYS A 183 -14.32 -25.11 -35.47
CA CYS A 183 -15.20 -24.00 -35.87
C CYS A 183 -14.56 -22.62 -35.59
N VAL A 184 -14.79 -21.74 -36.55
CA VAL A 184 -14.31 -20.36 -36.68
C VAL A 184 -15.22 -19.40 -35.88
N ARG A 185 -14.65 -18.23 -35.54
CA ARG A 185 -15.23 -17.05 -34.85
C ARG A 185 -16.51 -16.49 -35.53
N PRO A 186 -17.28 -15.56 -34.92
CA PRO A 186 -16.90 -14.12 -34.82
C PRO A 186 -17.16 -13.52 -33.41
N ALA A 187 -16.34 -12.62 -32.87
CA ALA A 187 -16.33 -11.16 -33.08
C ALA A 187 -17.67 -10.47 -32.73
N THR A 188 -17.71 -9.82 -31.56
CA THR A 188 -18.68 -8.79 -31.20
C THR A 188 -17.92 -7.52 -30.82
N THR A 189 -18.15 -6.48 -31.61
CA THR A 189 -17.85 -5.07 -31.32
C THR A 189 -18.87 -4.50 -30.33
N ASP A 190 -18.47 -3.45 -29.62
CA ASP A 190 -19.24 -2.29 -29.09
C ASP A 190 -18.41 -1.76 -27.91
N GLY A 191 -18.12 -0.47 -27.71
CA GLY A 191 -18.48 0.80 -28.31
C GLY A 191 -17.94 1.85 -27.34
#